data_AF-A0AB73AD83-F1
#
_entry.id   AF-A0AB73AD83-F1
#
_cell.length_a   1.000
_cell.length_b   1.000
_cell.length_c   1.000
_cell.angle_alpha   90.00
_cell.angle_beta   90.00
_cell.angle_gamma   90.00
#
_symmetry.space_group_name_H-M   'P 1'
#
loop_
_entity.id
_entity.type
_entity.pdbx_description
1 polymer ?
#
loop_
_entity_poly.entity_id
_entity_poly.type
_entity_poly.pdbx_seq_one_letter_code
_entity_poly.pdbx_strand_id
1 'polypeptide(L)'
;MSVIAVGLLVLGGFVVSETRKKESIRLIVELSKAVGMTILLTAYFWYPMFRQIMVQSINEPDKTTLQHQALNVSDSLIGAMNNDLTTFTVGIIGIISLICPLFFFKGFNRKEKVIYLSAVVSWLLSTKFFPWSLLQNTPIQMIQFPWRILGFQVLFGSLILSFVFMKSTSAKQRKVVNITAIVLLLLAVSAATKANYEHKVVTQRDHLVMNQENLIRYTTLLPGGLYDYAPTEALQYKEHLQNHEVRIGKEWHTMPYQVMDSKIVYTVHESKGQKITLPVFDYWGTVAKVNGQKREIDNSEGLVSIEGTQGETIIEVSSIYPPTMKLAFLISLCSYLFLLISFLIRKLQHMICQIKLE
;
A
#
# COMPACT_ATOMS: atom_id res chain seq x y z
N MET A 1 -6.35 -6.01 1.17
CA MET A 1 -5.40 -6.86 0.40
C MET A 1 -4.91 -8.06 1.20
N SER A 2 -4.28 -7.88 2.38
CA SER A 2 -3.81 -8.99 3.24
C SER A 2 -4.88 -10.03 3.60
N VAL A 3 -6.12 -9.61 3.89
CA VAL A 3 -7.24 -10.52 4.21
C VAL A 3 -7.60 -11.44 3.04
N ILE A 4 -7.57 -10.94 1.80
CA ILE A 4 -7.85 -11.72 0.58
C ILE A 4 -6.70 -12.70 0.33
N ALA A 5 -5.45 -12.27 0.54
CA ALA A 5 -4.27 -13.14 0.46
C ALA A 5 -4.36 -14.30 1.45
N VAL A 6 -4.67 -13.98 2.71
CA VAL A 6 -4.83 -14.96 3.79
C VAL A 6 -5.99 -15.88 3.48
N GLY A 7 -7.14 -15.37 3.00
CA GLY A 7 -8.27 -16.18 2.56
C GLY A 7 -7.90 -17.17 1.45
N LEU A 8 -7.19 -16.72 0.41
CA LEU A 8 -6.73 -17.59 -0.69
C LEU A 8 -5.71 -18.63 -0.22
N LEU A 9 -4.78 -18.26 0.67
CA LEU A 9 -3.80 -19.18 1.24
C LEU A 9 -4.44 -20.19 2.21
N VAL A 10 -5.46 -19.78 2.97
CA VAL A 10 -6.25 -20.64 3.85
C VAL A 10 -7.06 -21.63 3.02
N LEU A 11 -7.79 -21.16 2.01
CA LEU A 11 -8.55 -22.01 1.09
C LEU A 11 -7.63 -22.98 0.35
N GLY A 12 -6.50 -22.50 -0.19
CA GLY A 12 -5.49 -23.35 -0.81
C GLY A 12 -4.88 -24.36 0.17
N GLY A 13 -4.64 -23.96 1.42
CA GLY A 13 -4.14 -24.81 2.49
C GLY A 13 -5.11 -25.93 2.86
N PHE A 14 -6.39 -25.62 3.00
CA PHE A 14 -7.45 -26.61 3.24
C PHE A 14 -7.66 -27.54 2.05
N VAL A 15 -7.57 -27.01 0.82
CA VAL A 15 -7.63 -27.80 -0.40
C VAL A 15 -6.38 -28.68 -0.56
N VAL A 16 -5.23 -28.34 0.02
CA VAL A 16 -4.00 -29.17 -0.05
C VAL A 16 -3.90 -30.16 1.09
N SER A 17 -4.31 -29.79 2.32
CA SER A 17 -4.36 -30.73 3.44
C SER A 17 -5.31 -31.86 3.09
N GLU A 18 -4.86 -33.11 3.21
CA GLU A 18 -5.81 -34.21 3.21
C GLU A 18 -6.73 -33.97 4.41
N THR A 19 -8.02 -34.34 4.32
CA THR A 19 -9.07 -34.04 5.31
C THR A 19 -8.87 -34.74 6.67
N ARG A 20 -7.62 -35.04 7.02
CA ARG A 20 -7.15 -35.56 8.31
C ARG A 20 -7.11 -34.43 9.33
N LYS A 21 -7.93 -34.57 10.37
CA LYS A 21 -8.05 -33.63 11.51
C LYS A 21 -6.70 -33.12 12.05
N LYS A 22 -5.69 -34.00 12.12
CA LYS A 22 -4.34 -33.65 12.61
C LYS A 22 -3.59 -32.69 11.67
N GLU A 23 -3.72 -32.85 10.36
CA GLU A 23 -3.11 -31.94 9.37
C GLU A 23 -3.79 -30.58 9.38
N SER A 24 -5.13 -30.53 9.49
CA SER A 24 -5.89 -29.29 9.58
C SER A 24 -5.55 -28.50 10.85
N ILE A 25 -5.41 -29.15 12.01
CA ILE A 25 -4.99 -28.49 13.26
C ILE A 25 -3.57 -27.92 13.10
N ARG A 26 -2.65 -28.69 12.52
CA ARG A 26 -1.29 -28.22 12.26
C ARG A 26 -1.29 -27.00 11.33
N LEU A 27 -2.11 -27.01 10.28
CA LEU A 27 -2.27 -25.88 9.36
C LEU A 27 -2.73 -24.62 10.11
N ILE A 28 -3.77 -24.72 10.94
CA ILE A 28 -4.27 -23.60 11.74
C ILE A 28 -3.17 -23.04 12.64
N VAL A 29 -2.43 -23.90 13.35
CA VAL A 29 -1.33 -23.46 14.23
C VAL A 29 -0.25 -22.72 13.45
N GLU A 30 0.19 -23.24 12.30
CA GLU A 30 1.21 -22.58 11.48
C GLU A 30 0.70 -21.26 10.87
N LEU A 31 -0.57 -21.18 10.49
CA LEU A 31 -1.20 -19.94 10.04
C LEU A 31 -1.28 -18.91 11.17
N SER A 32 -1.67 -19.32 12.39
CA SER A 32 -1.69 -18.42 13.55
C SER A 32 -0.30 -17.88 13.86
N LYS A 33 0.75 -18.72 13.77
CA LYS A 33 2.15 -18.26 13.90
C LYS A 33 2.50 -17.25 12.81
N ALA A 34 2.11 -17.51 11.55
CA ALA A 34 2.37 -16.60 10.43
C ALA A 34 1.65 -15.26 10.59
N VAL A 35 0.40 -15.26 11.06
CA VAL A 35 -0.37 -14.05 11.37
C VAL A 35 0.29 -13.28 12.51
N GLY A 36 0.61 -13.94 13.63
CA GLY A 36 1.30 -13.31 14.75
C GLY A 36 2.64 -12.70 14.35
N MET A 37 3.43 -13.42 13.56
CA MET A 37 4.69 -12.91 13.04
C MET A 37 4.49 -11.70 12.11
N THR A 38 3.46 -11.74 11.26
CA THR A 38 3.12 -10.61 10.39
C THR A 38 2.79 -9.37 11.21
N ILE A 39 1.98 -9.51 12.27
CA ILE A 39 1.64 -8.41 13.18
C ILE A 39 2.91 -7.82 13.81
N LEU A 40 3.83 -8.65 14.31
CA LEU A 40 5.08 -8.18 14.91
C LEU A 40 5.98 -7.46 13.90
N LEU A 41 6.16 -8.03 12.70
CA LEU A 41 6.96 -7.44 11.62
C LEU A 41 6.40 -6.10 11.13
N THR A 42 5.08 -5.93 11.20
CA THR A 42 4.38 -4.72 10.75
C THR A 42 3.89 -3.83 11.88
N ALA A 43 4.29 -4.10 13.13
CA ALA A 43 3.89 -3.35 14.32
C ALA A 43 4.28 -1.87 14.22
N TYR A 44 5.43 -1.56 13.62
CA TYR A 44 5.88 -0.18 13.36
C TYR A 44 4.87 0.65 12.55
N PHE A 45 4.02 0.00 11.76
CA PHE A 45 2.97 0.65 10.98
C PHE A 45 1.62 0.62 11.70
N TRP A 46 1.18 -0.58 12.12
CA TRP A 46 -0.15 -0.75 12.70
C TRP A 46 -0.31 -0.02 14.02
N TYR A 47 0.68 -0.07 14.89
CA TYR A 47 0.57 0.55 16.21
C TYR A 47 0.39 2.07 16.11
N PRO A 48 1.24 2.83 15.39
CA PRO A 48 1.03 4.26 15.23
C PRO A 48 -0.28 4.60 14.52
N MET A 49 -0.66 3.84 13.49
CA MET A 49 -1.91 4.05 12.77
C MET A 49 -3.14 3.90 13.69
N PHE A 50 -3.21 2.81 14.48
CA PHE A 50 -4.32 2.63 15.42
C PHE A 50 -4.32 3.67 16.51
N ARG A 51 -3.14 4.03 17.04
CA ARG A 51 -3.03 5.07 18.05
C ARG A 51 -3.52 6.41 17.51
N GLN A 52 -3.19 6.74 16.27
CA GLN A 52 -3.61 7.96 15.60
C GLN A 52 -5.14 8.03 15.44
N ILE A 53 -5.78 6.93 15.01
CA ILE A 53 -7.25 6.85 14.85
C ILE A 53 -7.98 6.89 16.20
N MET A 54 -7.34 6.45 17.30
CA MET A 54 -7.90 6.56 18.66
C MET A 54 -7.80 7.98 19.23
N VAL A 55 -6.80 8.76 18.80
CA VAL A 55 -6.58 10.13 19.29
C VAL A 55 -7.41 11.14 18.52
N GLN A 56 -7.55 10.95 17.20
CA GLN A 56 -8.25 11.90 16.33
C GLN A 56 -9.15 11.14 15.35
N SER A 57 -10.40 11.60 15.19
CA SER A 57 -11.26 11.12 14.11
C SER A 57 -10.71 11.58 12.77
N ILE A 58 -10.46 10.62 11.89
CA ILE A 58 -9.77 10.84 10.63
C ILE A 58 -10.69 10.51 9.46
N ASN A 59 -10.67 11.37 8.44
CA ASN A 59 -11.35 11.15 7.19
C ASN A 59 -10.77 9.94 6.45
N GLU A 60 -11.64 9.02 6.05
CA GLU A 60 -11.26 7.86 5.26
C GLU A 60 -11.02 8.26 3.80
N PRO A 61 -10.18 7.50 3.07
CA PRO A 61 -10.07 7.65 1.63
C PRO A 61 -11.42 7.50 0.92
N ASP A 62 -11.58 8.21 -0.19
CA ASP A 62 -12.82 8.20 -0.97
C ASP A 62 -13.29 6.77 -1.29
N LYS A 63 -14.57 6.50 -1.03
CA LYS A 63 -15.20 5.21 -1.31
C LYS A 63 -15.70 5.19 -2.74
N THR A 64 -15.13 4.31 -3.54
CA THR A 64 -15.53 4.13 -4.95
C THR A 64 -16.59 3.05 -5.11
N THR A 65 -17.25 3.05 -6.27
CA THR A 65 -18.12 1.94 -6.69
C THR A 65 -17.27 0.79 -7.21
N LEU A 66 -17.19 -0.32 -6.48
CA LEU A 66 -16.31 -1.44 -6.77
C LEU A 66 -16.59 -2.04 -8.16
N GLN A 67 -17.86 -2.24 -8.51
CA GLN A 67 -18.23 -2.80 -9.82
C GLN A 67 -17.83 -1.89 -10.98
N HIS A 68 -17.94 -0.56 -10.80
CA HIS A 68 -17.53 0.40 -11.80
C HIS A 68 -16.00 0.42 -11.97
N GLN A 69 -15.28 0.34 -10.85
CA GLN A 69 -13.83 0.29 -10.81
C GLN A 69 -13.24 -1.10 -11.13
N ALA A 70 -14.03 -2.16 -11.31
CA ALA A 70 -13.46 -3.44 -11.72
C ALA A 70 -13.09 -3.39 -13.22
N LEU A 71 -12.03 -4.11 -13.61
CA LEU A 71 -11.61 -4.14 -15.01
C LEU A 71 -12.64 -4.90 -15.87
N ASN A 72 -12.89 -4.46 -17.10
CA ASN A 72 -13.52 -5.35 -18.07
C ASN A 72 -12.54 -6.49 -18.42
N VAL A 73 -13.06 -7.68 -18.69
CA VAL A 73 -12.22 -8.85 -19.03
C VAL A 73 -11.41 -8.59 -20.31
N SER A 74 -12.05 -8.04 -21.34
CA SER A 74 -11.41 -7.67 -22.61
C SER A 74 -10.27 -6.68 -22.40
N ASP A 75 -10.53 -5.62 -21.64
CA ASP A 75 -9.58 -4.52 -21.44
C ASP A 75 -8.40 -4.99 -20.59
N SER A 76 -8.65 -5.90 -19.64
CA SER A 76 -7.58 -6.55 -18.86
C SER A 76 -6.63 -7.34 -19.75
N LEU A 77 -7.15 -8.09 -20.74
CA LEU A 77 -6.34 -8.89 -21.66
C LEU A 77 -5.65 -8.02 -22.72
N ILE A 78 -6.38 -7.12 -23.38
CA ILE A 78 -5.84 -6.25 -24.43
C ILE A 78 -4.78 -5.30 -23.85
N GLY A 79 -5.08 -4.68 -22.70
CA GLY A 79 -4.14 -3.82 -21.99
C GLY A 79 -2.86 -4.55 -21.57
N ALA A 80 -2.99 -5.79 -21.09
CA ALA A 80 -1.84 -6.61 -20.73
C ALA A 80 -1.02 -7.05 -21.96
N MET A 81 -1.66 -7.37 -23.10
CA MET A 81 -0.98 -7.73 -24.35
C MET A 81 -0.18 -6.56 -24.92
N ASN A 82 -0.78 -5.36 -24.87
CA ASN A 82 -0.12 -4.12 -25.29
C ASN A 82 0.88 -3.60 -24.26
N ASN A 83 1.01 -4.28 -23.11
CA ASN A 83 1.91 -3.91 -22.03
C ASN A 83 1.72 -2.44 -21.61
N ASP A 84 0.45 -2.04 -21.50
CA ASP A 84 0.01 -0.67 -21.27
C ASP A 84 -0.16 -0.41 -19.77
N LEU A 85 0.72 0.41 -19.19
CA LEU A 85 0.65 0.77 -17.76
C LEU A 85 -0.60 1.55 -17.37
N THR A 86 -1.24 2.24 -18.32
CA THR A 86 -2.39 3.10 -18.03
C THR A 86 -3.66 2.29 -17.72
N THR A 87 -3.67 1.01 -18.12
CA THR A 87 -4.82 0.11 -17.97
C THR A 87 -4.81 -0.69 -16.65
N PHE A 88 -3.78 -0.52 -15.81
CA PHE A 88 -3.61 -1.23 -14.52
C PHE A 88 -3.79 -2.75 -14.63
N THR A 89 -3.15 -3.38 -15.62
CA THR A 89 -3.28 -4.82 -15.92
C THR A 89 -2.07 -5.64 -15.46
N VAL A 90 -2.15 -6.96 -15.64
CA VAL A 90 -1.10 -7.93 -15.24
C VAL A 90 0.14 -7.94 -16.15
N GLY A 91 0.09 -7.19 -17.26
CA GLY A 91 1.13 -7.18 -18.29
C GLY A 91 1.25 -8.51 -19.05
N ILE A 92 2.09 -8.51 -20.09
CA ILE A 92 2.23 -9.67 -21.01
C ILE A 92 2.69 -10.94 -20.27
N ILE A 93 3.58 -10.79 -19.28
CA ILE A 93 4.05 -11.91 -18.45
C ILE A 93 2.90 -12.49 -17.62
N GLY A 94 2.01 -11.63 -17.12
CA GLY A 94 0.80 -12.06 -16.44
C GLY A 94 -0.07 -12.95 -17.32
N ILE A 95 -0.30 -12.55 -18.59
CA ILE A 95 -1.04 -13.39 -19.54
C ILE A 95 -0.33 -14.72 -19.80
N ILE A 96 0.99 -14.70 -20.02
CA ILE A 96 1.78 -15.91 -20.21
C ILE A 96 1.60 -16.86 -19.01
N SER A 97 1.58 -16.32 -17.79
CA SER A 97 1.36 -17.11 -16.58
C SER A 97 -0.06 -17.68 -16.44
N LEU A 98 -1.04 -17.14 -17.16
CA LEU A 98 -2.41 -17.70 -17.23
C LEU A 98 -2.52 -18.79 -18.31
N ILE A 99 -1.87 -18.62 -19.46
CA ILE A 99 -2.00 -19.51 -20.62
C ILE A 99 -1.00 -20.67 -20.59
N CYS A 100 0.29 -20.38 -20.38
CA CYS A 100 1.37 -21.37 -20.48
C CYS A 100 1.17 -22.60 -19.57
N PRO A 101 0.71 -22.46 -18.31
CA PRO A 101 0.50 -23.62 -17.43
C PRO A 101 -0.59 -24.59 -17.92
N LEU A 102 -1.52 -24.18 -18.80
CA LEU A 102 -2.58 -25.05 -19.35
C LEU A 102 -1.99 -26.24 -20.11
N PHE A 103 -0.88 -26.04 -20.83
CA PHE A 103 -0.20 -27.10 -21.58
C PHE A 103 0.47 -28.14 -20.68
N PHE A 104 0.80 -27.77 -19.44
CA PHE A 104 1.46 -28.64 -18.46
C PHE A 104 0.50 -29.12 -17.35
N PHE A 105 -0.77 -28.73 -17.41
CA PHE A 105 -1.74 -28.93 -16.32
C PHE A 105 -1.93 -30.40 -15.95
N LYS A 106 -1.86 -31.32 -16.93
CA LYS A 106 -1.93 -32.77 -16.69
C LYS A 106 -0.78 -33.29 -15.83
N GLY A 107 0.42 -32.70 -15.95
CA GLY A 107 1.61 -33.05 -15.18
C GLY A 107 1.74 -32.33 -13.84
N PHE A 108 0.72 -31.55 -13.44
CA PHE A 108 0.73 -30.83 -12.18
C PHE A 108 0.27 -31.69 -11.01
N ASN A 109 1.03 -31.64 -9.92
CA ASN A 109 0.60 -32.14 -8.63
C ASN A 109 -0.48 -31.23 -8.01
N ARG A 110 -1.08 -31.66 -6.90
CA ARG A 110 -2.16 -30.92 -6.22
C ARG A 110 -1.76 -29.49 -5.84
N LYS A 111 -0.52 -29.28 -5.40
CA LYS A 111 -0.02 -27.95 -5.00
C LYS A 111 0.13 -27.01 -6.20
N GLU A 112 0.72 -27.50 -7.28
CA GLU A 112 0.88 -26.76 -8.53
C GLU A 112 -0.48 -26.36 -9.12
N LYS A 113 -1.48 -27.25 -9.08
CA LYS A 113 -2.86 -26.94 -9.49
C LYS A 113 -3.50 -25.86 -8.64
N VAL A 114 -3.30 -25.90 -7.32
CA VAL A 114 -3.82 -24.87 -6.41
C VAL A 114 -3.15 -23.52 -6.66
N ILE A 115 -1.84 -23.48 -6.86
CA ILE A 115 -1.12 -22.23 -7.21
C ILE A 115 -1.66 -21.65 -8.52
N TYR A 116 -1.82 -22.49 -9.54
CA TYR A 116 -2.39 -22.06 -10.83
C TYR A 116 -3.81 -21.51 -10.67
N LEU A 117 -4.67 -22.25 -9.95
CA LEU A 117 -6.04 -21.81 -9.68
C LEU A 117 -6.08 -20.48 -8.93
N SER A 118 -5.21 -20.29 -7.93
CA SER A 118 -5.10 -19.02 -7.20
C SER A 118 -4.70 -17.85 -8.11
N ALA A 119 -3.84 -18.08 -9.11
CA ALA A 119 -3.50 -17.06 -10.10
C ALA A 119 -4.72 -16.69 -10.96
N VAL A 120 -5.45 -17.69 -11.46
CA VAL A 120 -6.65 -17.49 -12.29
C VAL A 120 -7.77 -16.80 -11.50
N VAL A 121 -8.05 -17.26 -10.28
CA VAL A 121 -9.08 -16.66 -9.41
C VAL A 121 -8.71 -15.22 -9.06
N SER A 122 -7.46 -14.94 -8.71
CA SER A 122 -7.02 -13.57 -8.42
C SER A 122 -7.19 -12.64 -9.62
N TRP A 123 -6.92 -13.13 -10.84
CA TRP A 123 -7.21 -12.38 -12.05
C TRP A 123 -8.72 -12.15 -12.23
N LEU A 124 -9.54 -13.18 -12.12
CA LEU A 124 -11.00 -13.04 -12.27
C LEU A 124 -11.60 -12.06 -11.26
N LEU A 125 -11.14 -12.10 -10.00
CA LEU A 125 -11.56 -11.17 -8.96
C LEU A 125 -11.21 -9.71 -9.29
N SER A 126 -10.18 -9.45 -10.10
CA SER A 126 -9.89 -8.07 -10.53
C SER A 126 -10.90 -7.51 -11.55
N THR A 127 -11.74 -8.36 -12.13
CA THR A 127 -12.61 -8.01 -13.25
C THR A 127 -14.08 -7.90 -12.84
N LYS A 128 -14.90 -7.29 -13.71
CA LYS A 128 -16.36 -7.19 -13.59
C LYS A 128 -17.08 -8.55 -13.66
N PHE A 129 -16.37 -9.62 -14.03
CA PHE A 129 -16.91 -10.98 -13.95
C PHE A 129 -17.31 -11.34 -12.51
N PHE A 130 -16.53 -10.89 -11.53
CA PHE A 130 -16.91 -11.05 -10.14
C PHE A 130 -17.96 -9.99 -9.76
N PRO A 131 -19.07 -10.38 -9.10
CA PRO A 131 -20.17 -9.47 -8.77
C PRO A 131 -19.83 -8.59 -7.55
N TRP A 132 -18.93 -7.63 -7.75
CA TRP A 132 -18.46 -6.70 -6.72
C TRP A 132 -19.56 -5.85 -6.09
N SER A 133 -20.68 -5.65 -6.80
CA SER A 133 -21.86 -4.97 -6.26
C SER A 133 -22.39 -5.62 -4.98
N LEU A 134 -22.28 -6.95 -4.84
CA LEU A 134 -22.70 -7.68 -3.64
C LEU A 134 -21.87 -7.31 -2.40
N LEU A 135 -20.65 -6.80 -2.59
CA LEU A 135 -19.72 -6.44 -1.52
C LEU A 135 -19.61 -4.93 -1.29
N GLN A 136 -20.40 -4.12 -2.02
CA GLN A 136 -20.30 -2.67 -2.01
C GLN A 136 -20.52 -2.05 -0.62
N ASN A 137 -21.42 -2.62 0.19
CA ASN A 137 -21.76 -2.14 1.53
C ASN A 137 -21.04 -2.91 2.65
N THR A 138 -19.92 -3.56 2.31
CA THR A 138 -19.12 -4.32 3.27
C THR A 138 -17.76 -3.64 3.49
N PRO A 139 -17.00 -3.99 4.54
CA PRO A 139 -15.65 -3.46 4.74
C PRO A 139 -14.69 -3.70 3.56
N ILE A 140 -15.04 -4.59 2.62
CA ILE A 140 -14.27 -4.85 1.41
C ILE A 140 -14.27 -3.64 0.46
N GLN A 141 -15.25 -2.73 0.55
CA GLN A 141 -15.29 -1.47 -0.21
C GLN A 141 -14.00 -0.64 -0.05
N MET A 142 -13.32 -0.75 1.08
CA MET A 142 -12.04 -0.07 1.35
C MET A 142 -10.91 -0.50 0.40
N ILE A 143 -11.07 -1.59 -0.37
CA ILE A 143 -10.12 -1.91 -1.44
C ILE A 143 -10.11 -0.84 -2.53
N GLN A 144 -11.21 -0.09 -2.71
CA GLN A 144 -11.50 0.93 -3.73
C GLN A 144 -11.42 0.44 -5.18
N PHE A 145 -10.36 -0.27 -5.51
CA PHE A 145 -10.00 -0.66 -6.84
C PHE A 145 -9.76 -2.17 -6.89
N PRO A 146 -10.71 -2.96 -7.43
CA PRO A 146 -10.57 -4.40 -7.53
C PRO A 146 -9.29 -4.86 -8.25
N TRP A 147 -8.76 -4.07 -9.19
CA TRP A 147 -7.48 -4.36 -9.84
C TRP A 147 -6.28 -4.42 -8.90
N ARG A 148 -6.37 -3.91 -7.65
CA ARG A 148 -5.33 -4.12 -6.64
C ARG A 148 -5.08 -5.62 -6.37
N ILE A 149 -6.10 -6.47 -6.55
CA ILE A 149 -6.00 -7.94 -6.40
C ILE A 149 -5.00 -8.57 -7.38
N LEU A 150 -4.68 -7.90 -8.49
CA LEU A 150 -3.71 -8.39 -9.47
C LEU A 150 -2.31 -8.63 -8.89
N GLY A 151 -1.94 -7.98 -7.77
CA GLY A 151 -0.70 -8.32 -7.06
C GLY A 151 -0.61 -9.81 -6.69
N PHE A 152 -1.74 -10.45 -6.36
CA PHE A 152 -1.79 -11.88 -6.09
C PHE A 152 -1.71 -12.72 -7.37
N GLN A 153 -2.31 -12.26 -8.46
CA GLN A 153 -2.15 -12.88 -9.77
C GLN A 153 -0.67 -12.92 -10.14
N VAL A 154 0.06 -11.80 -9.97
CA VAL A 154 1.50 -11.72 -10.29
C VAL A 154 2.31 -12.66 -9.40
N LEU A 155 2.01 -12.71 -8.10
CA LEU A 155 2.66 -13.63 -7.16
C LEU A 155 2.45 -15.11 -7.54
N PHE A 156 1.20 -15.55 -7.68
CA PHE A 156 0.91 -16.95 -8.00
C PHE A 156 1.29 -17.31 -9.44
N GLY A 157 1.13 -16.37 -10.37
CA GLY A 157 1.50 -16.48 -11.77
C GLY A 157 3.02 -16.67 -11.96
N SER A 158 3.84 -15.89 -11.25
CA SER A 158 5.29 -16.06 -11.29
C SER A 158 5.72 -17.40 -10.68
N LEU A 159 5.09 -17.83 -9.58
CA LEU A 159 5.35 -19.14 -8.97
C LEU A 159 5.02 -20.31 -9.91
N ILE A 160 3.83 -20.31 -10.54
CA ILE A 160 3.46 -21.40 -11.45
C ILE A 160 4.34 -21.43 -12.70
N LEU A 161 4.73 -20.26 -13.21
CA LEU A 161 5.62 -20.18 -14.35
C LEU A 161 7.01 -20.75 -14.02
N SER A 162 7.50 -20.55 -12.79
CA SER A 162 8.73 -21.19 -12.30
C SER A 162 8.64 -22.72 -12.33
N PHE A 163 7.52 -23.30 -11.89
CA PHE A 163 7.31 -24.76 -11.95
C PHE A 163 7.27 -25.29 -13.38
N VAL A 164 6.54 -24.61 -14.28
CA VAL A 164 6.51 -24.95 -15.70
C VAL A 164 7.92 -24.93 -16.29
N PHE A 165 8.67 -23.88 -15.99
CA PHE A 165 10.03 -23.68 -16.47
C PHE A 165 10.99 -24.78 -15.99
N MET A 166 10.91 -25.16 -14.70
CA MET A 166 11.72 -26.23 -14.13
C MET A 166 11.40 -27.60 -14.76
N LYS A 167 10.13 -27.90 -15.01
CA LYS A 167 9.73 -29.17 -15.66
C LYS A 167 10.13 -29.22 -17.13
N SER A 168 10.21 -28.07 -17.80
CA SER A 168 10.61 -27.98 -19.21
C SER A 168 12.13 -28.08 -19.44
N THR A 169 12.97 -27.99 -18.40
CA THR A 169 14.43 -27.85 -18.56
C THR A 169 15.21 -28.90 -17.76
N SER A 170 15.76 -29.92 -18.44
CA SER A 170 16.51 -31.02 -17.80
C SER A 170 18.01 -30.76 -17.61
N ALA A 171 18.67 -29.92 -18.43
CA ALA A 171 20.14 -29.74 -18.40
C ALA A 171 20.60 -28.42 -17.73
N LYS A 172 21.69 -28.48 -16.94
CA LYS A 172 22.28 -27.32 -16.22
C LYS A 172 22.67 -26.16 -17.14
N GLN A 173 23.21 -26.46 -18.33
CA GLN A 173 23.59 -25.44 -19.32
C GLN A 173 22.37 -24.75 -19.95
N ARG A 174 21.25 -25.47 -20.15
CA ARG A 174 19.98 -24.89 -20.62
C ARG A 174 19.35 -23.97 -19.56
N LYS A 175 19.55 -24.25 -18.27
CA LYS A 175 19.06 -23.38 -17.18
C LYS A 175 19.69 -21.99 -17.20
N VAL A 176 21.00 -21.89 -17.44
CA VAL A 176 21.70 -20.59 -17.50
C VAL A 176 21.21 -19.76 -18.69
N VAL A 177 21.17 -20.35 -19.89
CA VAL A 177 20.70 -19.68 -21.12
C VAL A 177 19.27 -19.17 -20.94
N ASN A 178 18.40 -19.98 -20.35
CA ASN A 178 17.02 -19.61 -20.13
C ASN A 178 16.85 -18.51 -19.07
N ILE A 179 17.66 -18.50 -17.99
CA ILE A 179 17.66 -17.39 -17.03
C ILE A 179 18.08 -16.11 -17.74
N THR A 180 19.14 -16.15 -18.54
CA THR A 180 19.58 -15.00 -19.34
C THR A 180 18.49 -14.53 -20.29
N ALA A 181 17.79 -15.44 -20.98
CA ALA A 181 16.68 -15.11 -21.87
C ALA A 181 15.49 -14.48 -21.12
N ILE A 182 15.16 -14.97 -19.90
CA ILE A 182 14.13 -14.37 -19.05
C ILE A 182 14.54 -12.96 -18.62
N VAL A 183 15.78 -12.75 -18.21
CA VAL A 183 16.29 -11.41 -17.85
C VAL A 183 16.21 -10.46 -19.04
N LEU A 184 16.64 -10.91 -20.23
CA LEU A 184 16.53 -10.12 -21.46
C LEU A 184 15.07 -9.82 -21.83
N LEU A 185 14.15 -10.79 -21.66
CA LEU A 185 12.73 -10.58 -21.85
C LEU A 185 12.17 -9.54 -20.87
N LEU A 186 12.53 -9.61 -19.58
CA LEU A 186 12.11 -8.63 -18.58
C LEU A 186 12.62 -7.22 -18.93
N LEU A 187 13.88 -7.10 -19.38
CA LEU A 187 14.45 -5.83 -19.82
C LEU A 187 13.75 -5.30 -21.08
N ALA A 188 13.47 -6.16 -22.07
CA ALA A 188 12.77 -5.79 -23.29
C ALA A 188 11.32 -5.36 -23.01
N VAL A 189 10.60 -6.11 -22.17
CA VAL A 189 9.24 -5.76 -21.71
C VAL A 189 9.28 -4.43 -20.98
N SER A 190 10.23 -4.21 -20.07
CA SER A 190 10.36 -2.93 -19.34
C SER A 190 10.68 -1.75 -20.26
N ALA A 191 11.54 -1.94 -21.26
CA ALA A 191 11.85 -0.92 -22.25
C ALA A 191 10.62 -0.58 -23.12
N ALA A 192 9.88 -1.60 -23.57
CA ALA A 192 8.62 -1.42 -24.30
C ALA A 192 7.56 -0.72 -23.45
N THR A 193 7.47 -1.08 -22.16
CA THR A 193 6.60 -0.40 -21.19
C THR A 193 6.93 1.08 -21.08
N LYS A 194 8.22 1.43 -20.93
CA LYS A 194 8.68 2.82 -20.86
C LYS A 194 8.31 3.59 -22.12
N ALA A 195 8.57 3.02 -23.30
CA ALA A 195 8.21 3.65 -24.57
C ALA A 195 6.69 3.87 -24.69
N ASN A 196 5.87 2.88 -24.35
CA ASN A 196 4.41 3.02 -24.35
C ASN A 196 3.91 4.11 -23.40
N TYR A 197 4.51 4.20 -22.21
CA TYR A 197 4.13 5.21 -21.21
C TYR A 197 4.48 6.63 -21.65
N GLU A 198 5.65 6.82 -22.29
CA GLU A 198 6.05 8.13 -22.83
C GLU A 198 5.09 8.64 -23.93
N HIS A 199 4.37 7.73 -24.61
CA HIS A 199 3.44 8.07 -25.67
C HIS A 199 1.97 8.17 -25.25
N LYS A 200 1.60 7.76 -24.03
CA LYS A 200 0.21 7.76 -23.55
C LYS A 200 0.10 8.31 -22.13
N VAL A 201 -0.50 9.49 -21.98
CA VAL A 201 -0.96 9.98 -20.68
C VAL A 201 -2.49 9.89 -20.66
N VAL A 202 -3.02 8.94 -19.91
CA VAL A 202 -4.46 8.69 -19.78
C VAL A 202 -4.89 8.88 -18.32
N THR A 203 -5.96 9.64 -18.09
CA THR A 203 -6.54 9.87 -16.75
C THR A 203 -7.69 8.91 -16.43
N GLN A 204 -8.00 8.75 -15.14
CA GLN A 204 -8.97 7.78 -14.59
C GLN A 204 -10.45 8.07 -14.88
N ARG A 205 -10.80 9.11 -15.65
CA ARG A 205 -12.18 9.40 -16.07
C ARG A 205 -12.19 9.72 -17.55
N ASP A 206 -12.87 8.88 -18.33
CA ASP A 206 -13.16 9.05 -19.76
C ASP A 206 -12.01 9.62 -20.61
N HIS A 207 -11.07 8.76 -21.00
CA HIS A 207 -10.21 8.89 -22.19
C HIS A 207 -9.70 10.31 -22.54
N LEU A 208 -9.37 11.15 -21.56
CA LEU A 208 -8.71 12.42 -21.80
C LEU A 208 -7.23 12.14 -22.05
N VAL A 209 -6.80 12.32 -23.30
CA VAL A 209 -5.40 12.27 -23.70
C VAL A 209 -4.75 13.57 -23.22
N MET A 210 -3.90 13.49 -22.21
CA MET A 210 -3.12 14.64 -21.73
C MET A 210 -1.79 14.71 -22.48
N ASN A 211 -1.36 15.93 -22.82
CA ASN A 211 -0.02 16.23 -23.31
C ASN A 211 0.75 17.05 -22.26
N GLN A 212 2.05 17.26 -22.45
CA GLN A 212 2.89 18.03 -21.51
C GLN A 212 2.34 19.44 -21.23
N GLU A 213 1.66 20.04 -22.21
CA GLU A 213 1.06 21.37 -22.14
C GLU A 213 -0.16 21.42 -21.20
N ASN A 214 -1.02 20.40 -21.24
CA ASN A 214 -2.23 20.33 -20.41
C ASN A 214 -2.00 19.65 -19.05
N LEU A 215 -0.83 19.04 -18.84
CA LEU A 215 -0.51 18.28 -17.62
C LEU A 215 -0.68 19.11 -16.36
N ILE A 216 -0.16 20.35 -16.35
CA ILE A 216 -0.21 21.25 -15.17
C ILE A 216 -1.66 21.54 -14.77
N ARG A 217 -2.55 21.75 -15.75
CA ARG A 217 -3.97 22.05 -15.49
C ARG A 217 -4.69 20.90 -14.80
N TYR A 218 -4.35 19.65 -15.11
CA TYR A 218 -5.01 18.48 -14.51
C TYR A 218 -4.32 17.96 -13.25
N THR A 219 -3.00 18.15 -13.10
CA THR A 219 -2.27 17.75 -11.88
C THR A 219 -2.46 18.73 -10.72
N THR A 220 -2.77 19.99 -10.99
CA THR A 220 -3.01 21.01 -9.95
C THR A 220 -4.48 21.13 -9.53
N LEU A 221 -5.44 20.66 -10.35
CA LEU A 221 -6.89 20.85 -10.12
C LEU A 221 -7.64 19.62 -9.64
N LEU A 222 -6.99 18.47 -9.45
CA LEU A 222 -7.64 17.30 -8.86
C LEU A 222 -7.34 17.25 -7.35
N PRO A 223 -8.24 17.73 -6.47
CA PRO A 223 -8.09 17.63 -5.01
C PRO A 223 -8.20 16.18 -4.48
N GLY A 224 -8.12 15.18 -5.36
CA GLY A 224 -8.24 13.77 -5.01
C GLY A 224 -7.18 13.39 -3.99
N GLY A 225 -7.64 13.05 -2.79
CA GLY A 225 -6.78 12.62 -1.69
C GLY A 225 -6.10 13.74 -0.90
N LEU A 226 -6.34 15.03 -1.19
CA LEU A 226 -5.76 16.14 -0.40
C LEU A 226 -6.17 16.07 1.08
N TYR A 227 -7.38 15.57 1.31
CA TYR A 227 -7.97 15.42 2.64
C TYR A 227 -8.10 13.96 3.07
N ASP A 228 -7.43 13.05 2.36
CA ASP A 228 -7.30 11.68 2.85
C ASP A 228 -6.52 11.74 4.16
N TYR A 229 -7.07 11.07 5.17
CA TYR A 229 -6.53 11.04 6.51
C TYR A 229 -6.53 12.36 7.29
N ALA A 230 -7.12 13.42 6.75
CA ALA A 230 -7.30 14.68 7.48
C ALA A 230 -8.27 14.50 8.66
N PRO A 231 -8.08 15.23 9.77
CA PRO A 231 -9.06 15.29 10.85
C PRO A 231 -10.45 15.66 10.33
N THR A 232 -11.46 14.84 10.64
CA THR A 232 -12.81 14.99 10.08
C THR A 232 -13.43 16.34 10.42
N GLU A 233 -13.22 16.84 11.64
CA GLU A 233 -13.75 18.13 12.09
C GLU A 233 -13.10 19.32 11.37
N ALA A 234 -11.83 19.21 10.97
CA ALA A 234 -11.12 20.27 10.26
C ALA A 234 -11.65 20.46 8.82
N LEU A 235 -12.35 19.46 8.28
CA LEU A 235 -12.89 19.49 6.92
C LEU A 235 -14.00 20.51 6.70
N GLN A 236 -14.56 21.08 7.77
CA GLN A 236 -15.48 22.21 7.64
C GLN A 236 -14.75 23.51 7.21
N TYR A 237 -13.42 23.56 7.34
CA TYR A 237 -12.58 24.74 7.05
C TYR A 237 -11.70 24.55 5.80
N LYS A 238 -12.07 23.66 4.88
CA LYS A 238 -11.25 23.29 3.68
C LYS A 238 -10.68 24.49 2.91
N GLU A 239 -11.49 25.51 2.69
CA GLU A 239 -11.07 26.71 1.94
C GLU A 239 -9.94 27.45 2.68
N HIS A 240 -10.10 27.68 3.98
CA HIS A 240 -9.09 28.30 4.83
C HIS A 240 -7.81 27.47 4.92
N LEU A 241 -7.93 26.13 4.97
CA LEU A 241 -6.78 25.21 4.96
C LEU A 241 -5.99 25.28 3.66
N GLN A 242 -6.68 25.34 2.51
CA GLN A 242 -6.05 25.51 1.20
C GLN A 242 -5.30 26.83 1.10
N ASN A 243 -5.92 27.91 1.59
CA ASN A 243 -5.35 29.26 1.56
C ASN A 243 -4.29 29.50 2.65
N HIS A 244 -4.03 28.51 3.52
CA HIS A 244 -3.12 28.63 4.67
C HIS A 244 -3.47 29.82 5.59
N GLU A 245 -4.76 30.07 5.79
CA GLU A 245 -5.24 31.12 6.66
C GLU A 245 -5.17 30.70 8.15
N VAL A 246 -4.85 31.64 9.02
CA VAL A 246 -4.75 31.44 10.47
C VAL A 246 -5.99 32.03 11.12
N ARG A 247 -6.66 31.26 11.99
CA ARG A 247 -7.81 31.76 12.76
C ARG A 247 -7.33 32.41 14.05
N ILE A 248 -7.62 33.69 14.25
CA ILE A 248 -7.31 34.43 15.48
C ILE A 248 -8.64 34.78 16.16
N GLY A 249 -8.92 34.15 17.29
CA GLY A 249 -10.24 34.22 17.91
C GLY A 249 -11.31 33.59 17.01
N LYS A 250 -12.12 34.41 16.33
CA LYS A 250 -13.20 33.96 15.43
C LYS A 250 -12.95 34.27 13.95
N GLU A 251 -11.95 35.07 13.64
CA GLU A 251 -11.70 35.57 12.29
C GLU A 251 -10.50 34.86 11.66
N TRP A 252 -10.54 34.67 10.34
CA TRP A 252 -9.47 34.06 9.57
C TRP A 252 -8.66 35.15 8.88
N HIS A 253 -7.33 35.03 8.94
CA HIS A 253 -6.41 35.99 8.39
C HIS A 253 -5.27 35.32 7.62
N THR A 254 -4.84 35.92 6.53
CA THR A 254 -3.63 35.51 5.81
C THR A 254 -2.41 36.03 6.57
N MET A 255 -1.62 35.11 7.13
CA MET A 255 -0.41 35.44 7.89
C MET A 255 0.86 34.99 7.15
N PRO A 256 2.00 35.66 7.36
CA PRO A 256 3.28 35.18 6.86
C PRO A 256 3.61 33.80 7.45
N TYR A 257 4.06 32.88 6.60
CA TYR A 257 4.55 31.58 7.01
C TYR A 257 5.79 31.14 6.22
N GLN A 258 6.59 30.28 6.84
CA GLN A 258 7.78 29.67 6.22
C GLN A 258 7.70 28.15 6.38
N VAL A 259 7.89 27.44 5.26
CA VAL A 259 7.95 25.98 5.23
C VAL A 259 9.42 25.55 5.17
N MET A 260 9.81 24.67 6.09
CA MET A 260 11.13 24.04 6.15
C MET A 260 10.98 22.52 6.13
N ASP A 261 12.08 21.79 5.97
CA ASP A 261 12.08 20.32 5.78
C ASP A 261 11.29 19.53 6.85
N SER A 262 11.25 20.01 8.10
CA SER A 262 10.61 19.30 9.22
C SER A 262 9.72 20.18 10.11
N LYS A 263 9.50 21.44 9.71
CA LYS A 263 8.68 22.38 10.48
C LYS A 263 8.05 23.44 9.58
N ILE A 264 6.92 23.96 10.03
CA ILE A 264 6.27 25.16 9.49
C ILE A 264 6.25 26.23 10.57
N VAL A 265 6.56 27.47 10.19
CA VAL A 265 6.65 28.60 11.11
C VAL A 265 5.64 29.67 10.69
N TYR A 266 4.80 30.10 11.62
CA TYR A 266 3.86 31.21 11.44
C TYR A 266 4.28 32.40 12.32
N THR A 267 4.10 33.60 11.80
CA THR A 267 4.30 34.84 12.56
C THR A 267 2.97 35.57 12.70
N VAL A 268 2.51 35.74 13.93
CA VAL A 268 1.24 36.41 14.26
C VAL A 268 1.51 37.59 15.18
N HIS A 269 0.90 38.75 14.90
CA HIS A 269 1.10 39.97 15.70
C HIS A 269 -0.13 40.27 16.58
N GLU A 270 0.11 40.83 17.76
CA GLU A 270 -0.91 41.39 18.67
C GLU A 270 -2.08 40.45 19.01
N SER A 271 -1.77 39.20 19.35
CA SER A 271 -2.77 38.14 19.58
C SER A 271 -3.01 37.82 21.08
N LYS A 272 -2.59 38.72 21.98
CA LYS A 272 -2.66 38.48 23.43
C LYS A 272 -4.10 38.23 23.87
N GLY A 273 -4.32 37.11 24.56
CA GLY A 273 -5.64 36.74 25.09
C GLY A 273 -6.60 36.17 24.04
N GLN A 274 -6.13 35.99 22.80
CA GLN A 274 -6.85 35.29 21.76
C GLN A 274 -6.20 33.94 21.49
N LYS A 275 -7.03 32.98 21.10
CA LYS A 275 -6.57 31.67 20.65
C LYS A 275 -6.21 31.76 19.17
N ILE A 276 -5.01 31.30 18.82
CA ILE A 276 -4.52 31.21 17.46
C ILE A 276 -4.70 29.75 17.03
N THR A 277 -5.50 29.49 16.00
CA THR A 277 -5.64 28.16 15.38
C THR A 277 -4.96 28.20 14.01
N LEU A 278 -3.96 27.35 13.83
CA LEU A 278 -3.18 27.27 12.60
C LEU A 278 -3.86 26.30 11.61
N PRO A 279 -3.68 26.49 10.29
CA PRO A 279 -4.16 25.54 9.28
C PRO A 279 -3.24 24.31 9.20
N VAL A 280 -2.93 23.72 10.35
CA VAL A 280 -2.03 22.57 10.52
C VAL A 280 -2.76 21.53 11.37
N PHE A 281 -2.79 20.28 10.92
CA PHE A 281 -3.46 19.20 11.63
C PHE A 281 -2.73 18.80 12.92
N ASP A 282 -3.50 18.62 13.98
CA ASP A 282 -3.01 18.13 15.26
C ASP A 282 -3.02 16.60 15.28
N TYR A 283 -1.96 16.00 14.73
CA TYR A 283 -1.72 14.56 14.76
C TYR A 283 -0.97 14.13 16.02
N TRP A 284 -1.03 12.84 16.33
CA TRP A 284 -0.31 12.28 17.46
C TRP A 284 1.21 12.36 17.22
N GLY A 285 1.86 13.24 17.99
CA GLY A 285 3.29 13.57 17.81
C GLY A 285 3.53 14.98 17.28
N THR A 286 2.48 15.75 16.98
CA THR A 286 2.61 17.18 16.69
C THR A 286 3.08 17.94 17.93
N VAL A 287 4.01 18.87 17.72
CA VAL A 287 4.60 19.71 18.78
C VAL A 287 4.69 21.14 18.29
N ALA A 288 4.26 22.07 19.15
CA ALA A 288 4.37 23.50 18.92
C ALA A 288 5.44 24.12 19.84
N LYS A 289 6.19 25.07 19.30
CA LYS A 289 7.00 26.01 20.07
C LYS A 289 6.52 27.42 19.81
N VAL A 290 6.37 28.20 20.88
CA VAL A 290 6.02 29.61 20.82
C VAL A 290 7.23 30.40 21.30
N ASN A 291 7.77 31.27 20.44
CA ASN A 291 8.97 32.06 20.72
C ASN A 291 10.13 31.18 21.23
N GLY A 292 10.33 30.02 20.59
CA GLY A 292 11.39 29.04 20.91
C GLY A 292 11.10 28.11 22.09
N GLN A 293 10.06 28.37 22.90
CA GLN A 293 9.69 27.53 24.04
C GLN A 293 8.60 26.54 23.67
N LYS A 294 8.76 25.26 24.05
CA LYS A 294 7.72 24.25 23.85
C LYS A 294 6.46 24.63 24.60
N ARG A 295 5.30 24.58 23.93
CA ARG A 295 3.98 24.80 24.52
C ARG A 295 3.08 23.60 24.28
N GLU A 296 2.09 23.46 25.15
CA GLU A 296 1.01 22.50 24.95
C GLU A 296 0.12 22.98 23.80
N ILE A 297 -0.38 22.04 23.00
CA ILE A 297 -1.29 22.31 21.91
C ILE A 297 -2.69 22.01 22.41
N ASP A 298 -3.59 22.96 22.20
CA ASP A 298 -5.01 22.69 22.27
C ASP A 298 -5.49 22.18 20.90
N ASN A 299 -6.13 21.02 20.89
CA ASN A 299 -6.84 20.56 19.71
C ASN A 299 -8.09 21.44 19.50
N SER A 300 -8.17 22.12 18.36
CA SER A 300 -9.33 22.90 17.97
C SER A 300 -9.87 22.33 16.67
N GLU A 301 -10.90 21.49 16.77
CA GLU A 301 -11.53 20.84 15.60
C GLU A 301 -10.50 20.02 14.76
N GLY A 302 -9.50 19.43 15.40
CA GLY A 302 -8.41 18.70 14.74
C GLY A 302 -7.26 19.58 14.21
N LEU A 303 -7.26 20.87 14.50
CA LEU A 303 -6.19 21.80 14.15
C LEU A 303 -5.35 22.18 15.38
N VAL A 304 -4.08 22.49 15.11
CA VAL A 304 -3.14 22.99 16.12
C VAL A 304 -3.58 24.36 16.58
N SER A 305 -3.81 24.50 17.89
CA SER A 305 -4.16 25.78 18.48
C SER A 305 -3.37 26.07 19.74
N ILE A 306 -3.05 27.35 19.94
CA ILE A 306 -2.24 27.86 21.04
C ILE A 306 -2.74 29.23 21.49
N GLU A 307 -2.37 29.63 22.70
CA GLU A 307 -2.63 30.98 23.19
C GLU A 307 -1.66 31.99 22.55
N GLY A 308 -2.21 33.11 22.06
CA GLY A 308 -1.42 34.20 21.52
C GLY A 308 -0.71 35.01 22.60
N THR A 309 0.43 35.60 22.22
CA THR A 309 1.25 36.40 23.14
C THR A 309 1.22 37.88 22.78
N GLN A 310 1.71 38.72 23.70
CA GLN A 310 1.81 40.15 23.45
C GLN A 310 2.94 40.42 22.44
N GLY A 311 2.66 41.26 21.44
CA GLY A 311 3.61 41.59 20.38
C GLY A 311 3.67 40.50 19.31
N GLU A 312 4.88 40.18 18.84
CA GLU A 312 5.11 39.15 17.84
C GLU A 312 5.11 37.75 18.47
N THR A 313 4.26 36.86 17.93
CA THR A 313 4.16 35.45 18.31
C THR A 313 4.68 34.61 17.16
N ILE A 314 5.86 34.02 17.33
CA ILE A 314 6.48 33.09 16.37
C ILE A 314 6.12 31.68 16.79
N ILE A 315 5.41 30.97 15.91
CA ILE A 315 4.84 29.66 16.19
C ILE A 315 5.49 28.64 15.27
N GLU A 316 6.30 27.77 15.83
CA GLU A 316 6.90 26.66 15.10
C GLU A 316 6.09 25.38 15.35
N VAL A 317 5.55 24.78 14.30
CA VAL A 317 4.90 23.47 14.37
C VAL A 317 5.78 22.44 13.69
N SER A 318 6.02 21.33 14.40
CA SER A 318 6.86 20.21 13.95
C SER A 318 6.27 18.89 14.42
N SER A 319 6.81 17.77 13.93
CA SER A 319 6.41 16.43 14.35
C SER A 319 7.58 15.67 14.98
N ILE A 320 7.29 14.95 16.06
CA ILE A 320 8.24 14.03 16.70
C ILE A 320 7.68 12.62 16.69
N TYR A 321 8.57 11.62 16.70
CA TYR A 321 8.17 10.23 16.93
C TYR A 321 7.91 9.99 18.43
N PRO A 322 6.67 9.68 18.85
CA PRO A 322 6.38 9.38 20.24
C PRO A 322 7.17 8.15 20.74
N PRO A 323 7.49 8.04 22.05
CA PRO A 323 8.28 6.93 22.57
C PRO A 323 7.71 5.55 22.24
N THR A 324 6.38 5.39 22.27
CA THR A 324 5.73 4.12 21.97
C THR A 324 5.75 3.77 20.48
N MET A 325 5.82 4.76 19.57
CA MET A 325 6.06 4.54 18.14
C MET A 325 7.48 4.01 17.89
N LYS A 326 8.47 4.56 18.60
CA LYS A 326 9.85 4.04 18.56
C LYS A 326 9.94 2.61 19.11
N LEU A 327 9.18 2.30 20.16
CA LEU A 327 9.08 0.94 20.69
C LEU A 327 8.48 -0.04 19.67
N ALA A 328 7.38 0.34 19.01
CA ALA A 328 6.77 -0.48 17.95
C ALA A 328 7.72 -0.73 16.78
N PHE A 329 8.50 0.29 16.38
CA PHE A 329 9.57 0.15 15.41
C PHE A 329 10.64 -0.85 15.87
N LEU A 330 11.09 -0.76 17.12
CA LEU A 330 12.08 -1.68 17.67
C LEU A 330 11.57 -3.12 17.69
N ILE A 331 10.30 -3.35 18.07
CA ILE A 331 9.67 -4.68 18.03
C ILE A 331 9.70 -5.26 16.61
N SER A 332 9.33 -4.47 15.61
CA SER A 332 9.39 -4.90 14.20
C SER A 332 10.82 -5.20 13.77
N LEU A 333 11.78 -4.35 14.11
CA LEU A 333 13.20 -4.56 13.79
C LEU A 333 13.74 -5.86 14.41
N CYS A 334 13.51 -6.06 15.71
CA CYS A 334 13.90 -7.29 16.41
C CYS A 334 13.23 -8.52 15.80
N SER A 335 11.98 -8.40 15.34
CA SER A 335 11.25 -9.48 14.66
C SER A 335 11.87 -9.85 13.31
N TYR A 336 12.28 -8.85 12.51
CA TYR A 336 13.02 -9.09 11.27
C TYR A 336 14.37 -9.76 11.53
N LEU A 337 15.12 -9.25 12.51
CA LEU A 337 16.42 -9.82 12.90
C LEU A 337 16.26 -11.26 13.39
N PHE A 338 15.24 -11.54 14.20
CA PHE A 338 14.94 -12.89 14.67
C PHE A 338 14.69 -13.85 13.50
N LEU A 339 13.92 -13.47 12.47
CA LEU A 339 13.70 -14.32 11.30
C LEU A 339 14.98 -14.53 10.49
N LEU A 340 15.75 -13.48 10.27
CA LEU A 340 17.00 -13.55 9.52
C LEU A 340 18.00 -14.47 10.22
N ILE A 341 18.21 -14.28 11.52
CA ILE A 341 19.10 -15.10 12.34
C ILE A 341 18.61 -16.55 12.35
N SER A 342 17.31 -16.77 12.58
CA SER A 342 16.72 -18.12 12.57
C SER A 342 16.91 -18.82 11.22
N PHE A 343 16.78 -18.10 10.11
CA PHE A 343 17.03 -18.61 8.78
C PHE A 343 18.50 -18.97 8.56
N LEU A 344 19.42 -18.09 8.95
CA LEU A 344 20.86 -18.31 8.82
C LEU A 344 21.34 -19.50 9.66
N ILE A 345 20.87 -19.62 10.91
CA ILE A 345 21.19 -20.76 11.79
C ILE A 345 20.73 -22.08 11.16
N ARG A 346 19.50 -22.14 10.66
CA ARG A 346 18.98 -23.36 10.00
C ARG A 346 19.79 -23.71 8.76
N LYS A 347 20.19 -22.72 7.96
CA LYS A 347 21.03 -22.93 6.77
C LYS A 347 22.41 -23.45 7.15
N LEU A 348 23.02 -22.89 8.21
CA LEU A 348 24.32 -23.34 8.71
C LEU A 348 24.26 -24.78 9.24
N GLN A 349 23.24 -25.10 10.04
CA GLN A 349 23.01 -26.47 10.53
C GLN A 349 22.84 -27.46 9.38
N HIS A 350 22.13 -27.09 8.32
CA HIS A 350 21.97 -27.93 7.14
C HIS A 350 23.31 -28.16 6.41
N MET A 351 24.15 -27.13 6.24
CA MET A 351 25.48 -27.29 5.65
C MET A 351 26.39 -28.18 6.52
N ILE A 352 26.41 -27.98 7.84
CA ILE A 352 27.21 -28.80 8.77
C ILE A 352 26.76 -30.27 8.72
N CYS A 353 25.44 -30.53 8.63
CA CYS A 353 24.91 -31.88 8.52
C CYS A 353 25.36 -32.56 7.21
N GLN A 354 25.39 -31.83 6.10
CA GLN A 354 25.88 -32.36 4.83
C GLN A 354 27.38 -32.67 4.85
N ILE A 355 28.19 -31.80 5.47
CA ILE A 355 29.65 -32.02 5.61
C ILE A 355 29.98 -33.23 6.52
N LYS A 356 29.12 -33.55 7.51
CA LYS A 356 29.30 -34.74 8.38
C LYS A 356 28.88 -36.06 7.73
N LEU A 357 28.19 -36.03 6.59
CA LEU A 357 27.70 -37.21 5.87
C LEU A 357 28.60 -37.59 4.68
N GLU A 358 29.54 -36.71 4.31
CA GLU A 358 30.68 -36.99 3.42
C GLU A 358 31.91 -37.35 4.25
#